data_AF-A0A2V1CH97-F1
#
_entry.id   AF-A0A2V1CH97-F1
#
_cell.length_a   1.000
_cell.length_b   1.000
_cell.length_c   1.000
_cell.angle_alpha   90.00
_cell.angle_beta   90.00
_cell.angle_gamma   90.00
#
_symmetry.space_group_name_H-M   'P 1'
#
loop_
_entity.id
_entity.type
_entity.pdbx_description
1 polymer ?
#
loop_
_entity_poly.entity_id
_entity_poly.type
_entity_poly.pdbx_seq_one_letter_code
_entity_poly.pdbx_strand_id
1 'polypeptide(L)'
;MSGLDAASLAIYGVLAIPLLYILARHGWPGFLGWLFLFAFCSLRIIGGAMALINGSKSSSTAIISNMGLSPLLLAMVGILHEARYYRTPKFSNKIEWLLVIVIHLIITSGLALVASGASSFGAKEEKNKHDEIFVKIGIMVLVVGWVLVCVWTLISFLPSQYNRDAPIFINGSKLLCAVLFSLPFVCVRLIYSVVSIFSPSKDLNPVSGSLGLRIGLSFLMELITVIGFTLVGLATHGIRRQVQPSKHTRMRSLRATQGEVETVKRGVESSVE
;
A
#
# COMPACT_ATOMS: atom_id res chain seq x y z
N MET A 1 9.64 6.55 29.42
CA MET A 1 8.77 5.62 28.67
C MET A 1 7.64 6.43 28.07
N SER A 2 7.58 6.60 26.76
CA SER A 2 6.51 7.38 26.14
C SER A 2 5.29 6.46 25.98
N GLY A 3 4.13 6.83 26.53
CA GLY A 3 2.89 6.05 26.35
C GLY A 3 2.53 5.79 24.89
N LEU A 4 3.01 6.65 23.98
CA LEU A 4 2.90 6.50 22.53
C LEU A 4 3.56 5.22 21.99
N ASP A 5 4.75 4.86 22.49
CA ASP A 5 5.51 3.72 21.99
C ASP A 5 4.82 2.40 22.39
N ALA A 6 4.32 2.33 23.63
CA ALA A 6 3.53 1.22 24.13
C ALA A 6 2.17 1.09 23.41
N ALA A 7 1.47 2.21 23.20
CA ALA A 7 0.21 2.22 22.45
C ALA A 7 0.40 1.77 21.00
N SER A 8 1.47 2.23 20.35
CA SER A 8 1.82 1.80 18.99
C SER A 8 2.03 0.30 18.93
N LEU A 9 2.84 -0.25 19.84
CA LEU A 9 3.11 -1.68 19.90
C LEU A 9 1.82 -2.50 20.06
N ALA A 10 0.95 -2.12 21.00
CA ALA A 10 -0.30 -2.82 21.26
C ALA A 10 -1.25 -2.77 20.06
N ILE A 11 -1.50 -1.58 19.51
CA ILE A 11 -2.47 -1.37 18.43
C ILE A 11 -2.02 -2.08 17.14
N TYR A 12 -0.76 -1.88 16.72
CA TYR A 12 -0.25 -2.52 15.51
C TYR A 12 -0.07 -4.04 15.68
N GLY A 13 0.20 -4.52 16.90
CA GLY A 13 0.20 -5.94 17.23
C GLY A 13 -1.16 -6.60 17.00
N VAL A 14 -2.24 -5.97 17.46
CA VAL A 14 -3.61 -6.46 17.22
C VAL A 14 -3.98 -6.38 15.74
N LEU A 15 -3.62 -5.31 15.03
CA LEU A 15 -3.90 -5.13 13.59
C LEU A 15 -3.12 -6.10 12.69
N ALA A 16 -1.97 -6.62 13.13
CA ALA A 16 -1.20 -7.59 12.36
C ALA A 16 -1.98 -8.90 12.09
N ILE A 17 -2.86 -9.31 13.02
CA ILE A 17 -3.66 -10.54 12.91
C ILE A 17 -4.65 -10.49 11.72
N PRO A 18 -5.57 -9.50 11.62
CA PRO A 18 -6.45 -9.40 10.45
C PRO A 18 -5.68 -9.15 9.16
N LEU A 19 -4.54 -8.45 9.19
CA LEU A 19 -3.71 -8.24 8.00
C LEU A 19 -3.13 -9.54 7.44
N LEU A 20 -2.68 -10.46 8.29
CA LEU A 20 -2.25 -11.80 7.86
C LEU A 20 -3.40 -12.58 7.21
N TYR A 21 -4.60 -12.48 7.78
CA TYR A 21 -5.79 -13.10 7.20
C TYR A 21 -6.13 -12.52 5.82
N ILE A 22 -6.11 -11.18 5.67
CA ILE A 22 -6.39 -10.49 4.40
C ILE A 22 -5.33 -10.88 3.35
N LEU A 23 -4.05 -10.88 3.73
CA LEU A 23 -2.93 -11.26 2.86
C LEU A 23 -3.13 -12.66 2.27
N ALA A 24 -3.55 -13.63 3.10
CA ALA A 24 -3.83 -14.99 2.65
C ALA A 24 -5.08 -15.09 1.74
N ARG A 25 -6.06 -14.19 1.90
CA ARG A 25 -7.36 -14.25 1.19
C ARG A 25 -7.37 -13.54 -0.16
N HIS A 26 -6.70 -12.40 -0.29
CA HIS A 26 -6.71 -11.58 -1.50
C HIS A 26 -5.90 -12.19 -2.66
N GLY A 27 -4.92 -13.05 -2.36
CA GLY A 27 -4.17 -13.79 -3.37
C GLY A 27 -3.28 -12.91 -4.23
N TRP A 28 -2.91 -13.41 -5.42
CA TRP A 28 -1.83 -12.83 -6.24
C TRP A 28 -2.01 -11.35 -6.63
N PRO A 29 -3.21 -10.86 -7.03
CA PRO A 29 -3.38 -9.45 -7.42
C PRO A 29 -3.19 -8.47 -6.26
N GLY A 30 -3.58 -8.86 -5.04
CA GLY A 30 -3.47 -8.05 -3.83
C GLY A 30 -2.22 -8.30 -3.00
N PHE A 31 -1.50 -9.40 -3.23
CA PHE A 31 -0.41 -9.87 -2.38
C PHE A 31 0.61 -8.78 -2.07
N LEU A 32 1.02 -8.02 -3.09
CA LEU A 32 2.03 -6.97 -2.93
C LEU A 32 1.54 -5.83 -2.00
N GLY A 33 0.29 -5.39 -2.15
CA GLY A 33 -0.28 -4.33 -1.31
C GLY A 33 -0.43 -4.73 0.15
N TRP A 34 -1.01 -5.91 0.39
CA TRP A 34 -1.23 -6.42 1.75
C TRP A 34 0.09 -6.82 2.44
N LEU A 35 1.08 -7.30 1.69
CA LEU A 35 2.40 -7.62 2.22
C LEU A 35 3.10 -6.36 2.73
N PHE A 36 3.08 -5.27 1.95
CA PHE A 36 3.66 -4.00 2.38
C PHE A 36 2.91 -3.38 3.56
N LEU A 37 1.58 -3.57 3.65
CA LEU A 37 0.79 -3.12 4.80
C LEU A 37 1.12 -3.93 6.07
N PHE A 38 1.34 -5.23 5.95
CA PHE A 38 1.82 -6.08 7.03
C PHE A 38 3.26 -5.74 7.44
N ALA A 39 4.14 -5.48 6.47
CA ALA A 39 5.51 -5.04 6.72
C ALA A 39 5.53 -3.68 7.45
N PHE A 40 4.64 -2.75 7.09
CA PHE A 40 4.46 -1.50 7.82
C PHE A 40 4.10 -1.74 9.30
N CYS A 41 3.12 -2.60 9.58
CA CYS A 41 2.75 -2.93 10.95
C CYS A 41 3.89 -3.63 11.71
N SER A 42 4.63 -4.51 11.05
CA SER A 42 5.80 -5.18 11.64
C SER A 42 6.89 -4.17 12.01
N LEU A 43 7.18 -3.20 11.14
CA LEU A 43 8.14 -2.12 11.43
C LEU A 43 7.68 -1.27 12.63
N ARG A 44 6.38 -1.06 12.81
CA ARG A 44 5.83 -0.35 13.97
C ARG A 44 5.96 -1.11 15.27
N ILE A 45 5.72 -2.42 15.24
CA ILE A 45 5.91 -3.31 16.38
C ILE A 45 7.39 -3.30 16.79
N ILE A 46 8.30 -3.50 15.83
CA ILE A 46 9.75 -3.51 16.08
C ILE A 46 10.21 -2.14 16.60
N GLY A 47 9.75 -1.05 15.99
CA GLY A 47 10.08 0.31 16.42
C GLY A 47 9.63 0.62 17.84
N GLY A 48 8.40 0.26 18.18
CA GLY A 48 7.86 0.42 19.54
C GLY A 48 8.63 -0.43 20.55
N ALA A 49 8.89 -1.70 20.25
CA ALA A 49 9.67 -2.59 21.12
C ALA A 49 11.09 -2.07 21.36
N MET A 50 11.79 -1.64 20.30
CA MET A 50 13.14 -1.07 20.40
C MET A 50 13.18 0.22 21.21
N ALA A 51 12.17 1.08 21.08
CA ALA A 51 12.05 2.31 21.87
C ALA A 51 11.81 2.04 23.37
N LEU A 52 11.10 0.96 23.69
CA LEU A 52 10.86 0.53 25.08
C LEU A 52 12.10 -0.06 25.73
N ILE A 53 12.90 -0.84 24.98
CA ILE A 53 14.09 -1.53 25.50
C ILE A 53 15.28 -0.56 25.65
N ASN A 54 15.57 0.24 24.62
CA ASN A 54 16.79 1.07 24.57
C ASN A 54 16.58 2.52 24.99
N GLY A 55 15.34 2.92 25.29
CA GLY A 55 14.97 4.32 25.53
C GLY A 55 14.98 5.15 24.24
N SER A 56 14.19 6.23 24.21
CA SER A 56 13.96 7.06 23.01
C SER A 56 15.17 7.91 22.55
N LYS A 57 16.38 7.63 23.04
CA LYS A 57 17.61 8.39 22.77
C LYS A 57 18.61 7.67 21.85
N SER A 58 18.37 6.42 21.47
CA SER A 58 19.22 5.70 20.52
C SER A 58 18.96 6.18 19.09
N SER A 59 20.02 6.46 18.31
CA SER A 59 19.97 6.83 16.88
C SER A 59 19.11 5.88 16.03
N SER A 60 18.98 4.61 16.44
CA SER A 60 18.10 3.62 15.81
C SER A 60 16.61 3.97 15.90
N THR A 61 16.17 4.63 16.97
CA THR A 61 14.75 5.03 17.16
C THR A 61 14.35 6.19 16.24
N ALA A 62 15.29 7.08 15.92
CA ALA A 62 15.11 8.16 14.96
C ALA A 62 14.97 7.64 13.52
N ILE A 63 15.80 6.66 13.16
CA ILE A 63 15.79 6.01 11.85
C ILE A 63 14.44 5.29 11.61
N ILE A 64 13.93 4.55 12.60
CA ILE A 64 12.69 3.78 12.46
C ILE A 64 11.43 4.67 12.38
N SER A 65 11.44 5.84 13.04
CA SER A 65 10.27 6.74 13.08
C SER A 65 9.93 7.39 11.72
N ASN A 66 10.91 7.50 10.81
CA ASN A 66 10.70 8.03 9.46
C ASN A 66 10.54 6.95 8.37
N MET A 67 10.88 5.68 8.66
CA MET A 67 10.84 4.59 7.67
C MET A 67 9.43 4.05 7.36
N GLY A 68 8.41 4.43 8.12
CA GLY A 68 7.03 3.96 7.91
C GLY A 68 6.36 4.49 6.62
N LEU A 69 6.83 5.62 6.08
CA LEU A 69 6.19 6.24 4.91
C LEU A 69 6.26 5.37 3.65
N SER A 70 7.41 4.75 3.39
CA SER A 70 7.65 4.03 2.14
C SER A 70 6.88 2.71 2.06
N PRO A 71 6.86 1.84 3.09
CA PRO A 71 5.98 0.67 3.11
C PRO A 71 4.50 1.04 3.01
N LEU A 72 4.08 2.15 3.61
CA LEU A 72 2.69 2.61 3.52
C LEU A 72 2.32 3.07 2.09
N LEU A 73 3.20 3.84 1.44
CA LEU A 73 3.03 4.24 0.03
C LEU A 73 3.05 3.03 -0.90
N LEU A 74 3.96 2.07 -0.70
CA LEU A 74 4.02 0.82 -1.47
C LEU A 74 2.75 -0.01 -1.28
N ALA A 75 2.21 -0.07 -0.06
CA ALA A 75 0.93 -0.71 0.22
C ALA A 75 -0.21 -0.05 -0.56
N MET A 76 -0.28 1.29 -0.60
CA MET A 76 -1.27 2.01 -1.39
C MET A 76 -1.18 1.70 -2.88
N VAL A 77 0.04 1.66 -3.43
CA VAL A 77 0.26 1.30 -4.85
C VAL A 77 -0.22 -0.13 -5.12
N GLY A 78 0.10 -1.08 -4.24
CA GLY A 78 -0.34 -2.47 -4.38
C GLY A 78 -1.86 -2.65 -4.26
N ILE A 79 -2.51 -1.96 -3.33
CA ILE A 79 -3.97 -1.98 -3.17
C ILE A 79 -4.66 -1.27 -4.36
N LEU A 80 -4.06 -0.20 -4.88
CA LEU A 80 -4.54 0.49 -6.08
C LEU A 80 -4.44 -0.40 -7.33
N HIS A 81 -3.33 -1.12 -7.49
CA HIS A 81 -3.17 -2.13 -8.54
C HIS A 81 -4.23 -3.23 -8.41
N GLU A 82 -4.47 -3.73 -7.20
CA GLU A 82 -5.54 -4.72 -6.97
C GLU A 82 -6.92 -4.17 -7.34
N ALA A 83 -7.24 -2.95 -6.90
CA ALA A 83 -8.50 -2.30 -7.19
C ALA A 83 -8.75 -2.20 -8.71
N ARG A 84 -7.73 -1.77 -9.45
CA ARG A 84 -7.77 -1.67 -10.92
C ARG A 84 -7.83 -3.02 -11.61
N TYR A 85 -7.11 -4.01 -11.14
CA TYR A 85 -7.15 -5.36 -11.68
C TYR A 85 -8.60 -5.89 -11.73
N TYR A 86 -9.40 -5.57 -10.70
CA TYR A 86 -10.82 -5.92 -10.66
C TYR A 86 -11.75 -4.95 -11.41
N ARG A 87 -11.36 -3.68 -11.59
CA ARG A 87 -12.21 -2.62 -12.18
C ARG A 87 -12.01 -2.41 -13.68
N THR A 88 -10.82 -2.69 -14.21
CA THR A 88 -10.39 -2.35 -15.59
C THR A 88 -9.53 -3.46 -16.22
N PRO A 89 -10.09 -4.65 -16.52
CA PRO A 89 -9.31 -5.78 -17.06
C PRO A 89 -8.85 -5.60 -18.51
N LYS A 90 -9.29 -4.54 -19.20
CA LYS A 90 -8.96 -4.27 -20.62
C LYS A 90 -7.72 -3.39 -20.81
N PHE A 91 -7.21 -2.75 -19.76
CA PHE A 91 -5.96 -1.98 -19.87
C PHE A 91 -4.81 -2.97 -20.13
N SER A 92 -3.85 -2.61 -20.99
CA SER A 92 -2.78 -3.56 -21.31
C SER A 92 -2.00 -3.89 -20.04
N ASN A 93 -2.14 -5.13 -19.57
CA ASN A 93 -1.58 -5.59 -18.30
C ASN A 93 -0.08 -5.24 -18.18
N LYS A 94 0.65 -5.15 -19.30
CA LYS A 94 2.07 -4.77 -19.34
C LYS A 94 2.32 -3.31 -18.94
N ILE A 95 1.52 -2.35 -19.41
CA ILE A 95 1.72 -0.92 -19.09
C ILE A 95 1.39 -0.67 -17.62
N GLU A 96 0.30 -1.27 -17.14
CA GLU A 96 -0.07 -1.17 -15.72
C GLU A 96 1.00 -1.75 -14.81
N TRP A 97 1.52 -2.95 -15.13
CA TRP A 97 2.59 -3.57 -14.35
C TRP A 97 3.89 -2.76 -14.42
N LEU A 98 4.23 -2.21 -15.59
CA LEU A 98 5.38 -1.31 -15.75
C LEU A 98 5.25 -0.07 -14.88
N LEU A 99 4.09 0.58 -14.86
CA LEU A 99 3.85 1.76 -14.02
C LEU A 99 3.93 1.43 -12.54
N VAL A 100 3.38 0.28 -12.12
CA VAL A 100 3.50 -0.20 -10.74
C VAL A 100 4.98 -0.39 -10.37
N ILE A 101 5.77 -1.04 -11.23
CA ILE A 101 7.22 -1.21 -11.01
C ILE A 101 7.92 0.14 -10.90
N VAL A 102 7.66 1.07 -11.83
CA VAL A 102 8.31 2.38 -11.84
C VAL A 102 8.00 3.14 -10.54
N ILE A 103 6.74 3.17 -10.11
CA ILE A 103 6.36 3.81 -8.85
C ILE A 103 7.01 3.11 -7.65
N HIS A 104 7.09 1.77 -7.65
CA HIS A 104 7.79 1.01 -6.61
C HIS A 104 9.26 1.39 -6.55
N LEU A 105 9.96 1.43 -7.69
CA LEU A 105 11.38 1.80 -7.77
C LEU A 105 11.61 3.22 -7.23
N ILE A 106 10.73 4.17 -7.58
CA ILE A 106 10.79 5.55 -7.07
C ILE A 106 10.62 5.57 -5.54
N ILE A 107 9.62 4.88 -4.99
CA ILE A 107 9.39 4.88 -3.53
C ILE A 107 10.53 4.16 -2.79
N THR A 108 11.03 3.04 -3.33
CA THR A 108 12.15 2.29 -2.72
C THR A 108 13.46 3.05 -2.80
N SER A 109 13.72 3.80 -3.88
CA SER A 109 14.91 4.65 -3.99
C SER A 109 14.82 5.84 -3.03
N GLY A 110 13.65 6.48 -2.90
CA GLY A 110 13.41 7.50 -1.88
C GLY A 110 13.67 6.97 -0.46
N LEU A 111 13.19 5.76 -0.13
CA LEU A 111 13.49 5.10 1.13
C LEU A 111 14.99 4.87 1.33
N ALA A 112 15.68 4.34 0.31
CA ALA A 112 17.10 4.04 0.37
C ALA A 112 17.93 5.30 0.63
N LEU A 113 17.60 6.42 -0.03
CA LEU A 113 18.26 7.72 0.19
C LEU A 113 18.02 8.28 1.59
N VAL A 114 16.78 8.20 2.10
CA VAL A 114 16.48 8.60 3.49
C VAL A 114 17.25 7.72 4.47
N ALA A 115 17.28 6.41 4.24
CA ALA A 115 17.97 5.45 5.11
C ALA A 115 19.49 5.68 5.13
N SER A 116 20.11 5.88 3.97
CA SER A 116 21.56 6.12 3.86
C SER A 116 21.99 7.42 4.51
N GLY A 117 21.20 8.50 4.36
CA GLY A 117 21.46 9.75 5.06
C GLY A 117 21.17 9.67 6.56
N ALA A 118 20.27 8.78 6.99
CA ALA A 118 19.93 8.61 8.40
C ALA A 118 20.91 7.69 9.16
N SER A 119 21.61 6.77 8.49
CA SER A 119 22.57 5.85 9.13
C SER A 119 23.79 6.54 9.74
N SER A 120 24.15 7.74 9.28
CA SER A 120 25.31 8.48 9.80
C SER A 120 25.05 9.18 11.14
N PHE A 121 23.81 9.25 11.63
CA PHE A 121 23.49 9.88 12.93
C PHE A 121 23.90 9.04 14.16
N GLY A 122 24.58 7.90 13.98
CA GLY A 122 24.99 7.00 15.06
C GLY A 122 26.51 6.87 15.28
N ALA A 123 27.33 7.25 14.31
CA ALA A 123 28.79 7.27 14.47
C ALA A 123 29.22 8.65 14.99
N LYS A 124 30.25 8.70 15.84
CA LYS A 124 30.82 9.93 16.42
C LYS A 124 31.55 10.80 15.37
N GLU A 125 31.00 10.95 14.18
CA GLU A 125 31.52 11.82 13.14
C GLU A 125 30.66 13.08 13.04
N GLU A 126 31.30 14.20 12.71
CA GLU A 126 30.63 15.46 12.46
C GLU A 126 29.48 15.29 11.46
N LYS A 127 28.37 15.99 11.71
CA LYS A 127 27.18 15.98 10.86
C LYS A 127 27.57 16.39 9.44
N ASN A 128 27.83 15.41 8.58
CA ASN A 128 28.27 15.64 7.21
C ASN A 128 27.14 16.28 6.40
N LYS A 129 27.46 17.36 5.65
CA LYS A 129 26.50 18.06 4.79
C LYS A 129 25.86 17.11 3.76
N HIS A 130 26.60 16.11 3.30
CA HIS A 130 26.12 15.11 2.34
C HIS A 130 24.97 14.26 2.89
N ASP A 131 24.99 13.87 4.17
CA ASP A 131 23.96 13.03 4.77
C ASP A 131 22.62 13.76 4.89
N GLU A 132 22.68 15.05 5.27
CA GLU A 132 21.50 15.90 5.31
C GLU A 132 20.90 16.10 3.91
N ILE A 133 21.75 16.24 2.89
CA ILE A 133 21.32 16.34 1.48
C ILE A 133 20.63 15.04 1.05
N PHE A 134 21.17 13.86 1.38
CA PHE A 134 20.54 12.57 1.04
C PHE A 134 19.14 12.42 1.65
N VAL A 135 18.96 12.80 2.93
CA VAL A 135 17.64 12.78 3.58
C VAL A 135 16.67 13.75 2.91
N LYS A 136 17.12 14.97 2.58
CA LYS A 136 16.31 15.99 1.88
C LYS A 136 15.88 15.56 0.48
N ILE A 137 16.79 14.97 -0.30
CA ILE A 137 16.48 14.45 -1.62
C ILE A 137 15.52 13.26 -1.49
N GLY A 138 15.80 12.32 -0.58
CA GLY A 138 14.99 11.13 -0.37
C GLY A 138 13.53 11.45 -0.02
N ILE A 139 13.28 12.44 0.86
CA ILE A 139 11.91 12.84 1.19
C ILE A 139 11.20 13.49 -0.01
N MET A 140 11.91 14.28 -0.83
CA MET A 140 11.34 14.87 -2.04
C MET A 140 10.97 13.79 -3.07
N VAL A 141 11.79 12.75 -3.22
CA VAL A 141 11.47 11.58 -4.06
C VAL A 141 10.21 10.86 -3.56
N LEU A 142 10.01 10.73 -2.24
CA LEU A 142 8.78 10.17 -1.68
C LEU A 142 7.54 11.04 -1.95
N VAL A 143 7.69 12.37 -1.91
CA VAL A 143 6.60 13.31 -2.30
C VAL A 143 6.24 13.12 -3.78
N VAL A 144 7.21 13.00 -4.67
CA VAL A 144 6.97 12.68 -6.10
C VAL A 144 6.24 11.36 -6.24
N GLY A 145 6.67 10.32 -5.50
CA GLY A 145 5.99 9.02 -5.46
C GLY A 145 4.52 9.15 -5.06
N TRP A 146 4.21 9.94 -4.03
CA TRP A 146 2.83 10.19 -3.61
C TRP A 146 2.02 10.93 -4.66
N VAL A 147 2.57 11.97 -5.31
CA VAL A 147 1.88 12.69 -6.40
C VAL A 147 1.54 11.73 -7.56
N LEU A 148 2.45 10.83 -7.93
CA LEU A 148 2.20 9.81 -8.94
C LEU A 148 1.04 8.88 -8.52
N VAL A 149 0.99 8.48 -7.25
CA VAL A 149 -0.13 7.68 -6.72
C VAL A 149 -1.45 8.46 -6.76
N CYS A 150 -1.46 9.75 -6.43
CA CYS A 150 -2.64 10.60 -6.54
C CYS A 150 -3.16 10.65 -7.98
N VAL A 151 -2.29 11.00 -8.92
CA VAL A 151 -2.63 11.08 -10.35
C VAL A 151 -3.15 9.74 -10.83
N TRP A 152 -2.48 8.64 -10.48
CA TRP A 152 -2.90 7.29 -10.89
C TRP A 152 -4.24 6.89 -10.28
N THR A 153 -4.50 7.27 -9.02
CA THR A 153 -5.79 7.04 -8.35
C THR A 153 -6.91 7.78 -9.07
N LEU A 154 -6.70 9.07 -9.39
CA LEU A 154 -7.68 9.88 -10.12
C LEU A 154 -7.96 9.33 -11.53
N ILE A 155 -6.91 8.96 -12.27
CA ILE A 155 -7.04 8.29 -13.57
C ILE A 155 -7.85 6.99 -13.43
N SER A 156 -7.66 6.26 -12.34
CA SER A 156 -8.38 5.00 -12.10
C SER A 156 -9.87 5.20 -11.83
N PHE A 157 -10.31 6.41 -11.44
CA PHE A 157 -11.74 6.76 -11.30
C PHE A 157 -12.43 7.08 -12.62
N LEU A 158 -11.70 7.41 -13.69
CA LEU A 158 -12.28 7.68 -15.01
C LEU A 158 -13.15 6.49 -15.46
N PRO A 159 -14.22 6.75 -16.25
CA PRO A 159 -15.20 5.74 -16.61
C PRO A 159 -14.55 4.53 -17.28
N SER A 160 -14.49 3.42 -16.53
CA SER A 160 -14.19 2.09 -17.05
C SER A 160 -15.37 1.62 -17.89
N GLN A 161 -15.11 1.12 -19.11
CA GLN A 161 -16.13 0.57 -20.03
C GLN A 161 -16.70 -0.79 -19.57
N TYR A 162 -16.67 -1.09 -18.25
CA TYR A 162 -17.14 -2.35 -17.70
C TYR A 162 -18.52 -2.19 -17.06
N ASN A 163 -19.30 -3.28 -17.07
CA ASN A 163 -20.64 -3.30 -16.51
C ASN A 163 -20.59 -3.00 -14.99
N ARG A 164 -21.11 -1.84 -14.58
CA ARG A 164 -20.96 -1.27 -13.22
C ARG A 164 -21.67 -2.11 -12.15
N ASP A 165 -22.61 -2.96 -12.56
CA ASP A 165 -23.46 -3.74 -11.67
C ASP A 165 -22.83 -5.09 -11.25
N ALA A 166 -21.67 -5.45 -11.79
CA ALA A 166 -20.99 -6.67 -11.39
C ALA A 166 -20.42 -6.55 -9.96
N PRO A 167 -20.60 -7.56 -9.08
CA PRO A 167 -20.13 -7.49 -7.69
C PRO A 167 -18.60 -7.37 -7.57
N ILE A 168 -17.86 -7.82 -8.59
CA ILE A 168 -16.41 -7.66 -8.72
C ILE A 168 -16.03 -6.17 -8.88
N PHE A 169 -16.78 -5.42 -9.69
CA PHE A 169 -16.56 -3.99 -9.92
C PHE A 169 -16.85 -3.17 -8.67
N ILE A 170 -17.91 -3.53 -7.94
CA ILE A 170 -18.28 -2.88 -6.67
C ILE A 170 -17.17 -3.07 -5.63
N ASN A 171 -16.66 -4.29 -5.47
CA ASN A 171 -15.61 -4.56 -4.49
C ASN A 171 -14.26 -3.93 -4.90
N GLY A 172 -13.92 -3.91 -6.19
CA GLY A 172 -12.75 -3.16 -6.69
C GLY A 172 -12.89 -1.65 -6.48
N SER A 173 -14.09 -1.11 -6.62
CA SER A 173 -14.38 0.30 -6.35
C SER A 173 -14.28 0.63 -4.85
N LYS A 174 -14.66 -0.28 -3.95
CA LYS A 174 -14.45 -0.10 -2.49
C LYS A 174 -12.96 0.02 -2.16
N LEU A 175 -12.11 -0.83 -2.75
CA LEU A 175 -10.65 -0.74 -2.59
C LEU A 175 -10.12 0.60 -3.14
N LEU A 176 -10.58 1.02 -4.31
CA LEU A 176 -10.18 2.30 -4.91
C LEU A 176 -10.61 3.50 -4.05
N CYS A 177 -11.83 3.47 -3.49
CA CYS A 177 -12.30 4.49 -2.55
C CYS A 177 -11.49 4.50 -1.26
N ALA A 178 -11.03 3.34 -0.77
CA ALA A 178 -10.14 3.28 0.38
C ALA A 178 -8.82 4.00 0.11
N VAL A 179 -8.21 3.78 -1.07
CA VAL A 179 -6.99 4.49 -1.49
C VAL A 179 -7.24 6.00 -1.57
N LEU A 180 -8.36 6.42 -2.20
CA LEU A 180 -8.71 7.83 -2.29
C LEU A 180 -8.89 8.47 -0.90
N PHE A 181 -9.55 7.77 0.01
CA PHE A 181 -9.77 8.21 1.38
C PHE A 181 -8.46 8.34 2.17
N SER A 182 -7.48 7.45 1.96
CA SER A 182 -6.19 7.49 2.65
C SER A 182 -5.21 8.53 2.12
N LEU A 183 -5.32 8.94 0.85
CA LEU A 183 -4.45 9.95 0.23
C LEU A 183 -4.25 11.23 1.07
N PRO A 184 -5.28 11.91 1.59
CA PRO A 184 -5.11 13.12 2.39
C PRO A 184 -4.37 12.86 3.72
N PHE A 185 -4.61 11.73 4.39
CA PHE A 185 -3.92 11.38 5.63
C PHE A 185 -2.42 11.15 5.38
N VAL A 186 -2.08 10.44 4.31
CA VAL A 186 -0.68 10.25 3.88
C VAL A 186 -0.04 11.58 3.47
N CYS A 187 -0.80 12.49 2.85
CA CYS A 187 -0.32 13.84 2.51
C CYS A 187 0.10 14.63 3.75
N VAL A 188 -0.77 14.71 4.77
CA VAL A 188 -0.48 15.39 6.04
C VAL A 188 0.80 14.83 6.67
N ARG A 189 0.95 13.50 6.67
CA ARG A 189 2.14 12.81 7.17
C ARG A 189 3.41 13.16 6.38
N LEU A 190 3.32 13.27 5.05
CA LEU A 190 4.43 13.66 4.18
C LEU A 190 4.84 15.10 4.42
N ILE A 191 3.88 16.03 4.50
CA ILE A 191 4.13 17.44 4.79
C ILE A 191 4.83 17.59 6.14
N TYR A 192 4.36 16.91 7.19
CA TYR A 192 5.02 16.91 8.49
C TYR A 192 6.47 16.43 8.38
N SER A 193 6.72 15.38 7.60
CA SER A 193 8.08 14.85 7.39
C SER A 193 8.98 15.85 6.66
N VAL A 194 8.48 16.48 5.59
CA VAL A 194 9.19 17.53 4.86
C VAL A 194 9.51 18.70 5.79
N VAL A 195 8.51 19.24 6.49
CA VAL A 195 8.69 20.36 7.40
C VAL A 195 9.72 20.04 8.48
N SER A 196 9.69 18.83 9.04
CA SER A 196 10.66 18.42 10.07
C SER A 196 12.11 18.33 9.57
N ILE A 197 12.31 18.02 8.29
CA ILE A 197 13.63 17.90 7.66
C ILE A 197 14.15 19.26 7.19
N PHE A 198 13.28 20.11 6.67
CA PHE A 198 13.64 21.41 6.09
C PHE A 198 13.66 22.55 7.10
N SER A 199 12.91 22.44 8.21
CA SER A 199 12.90 23.40 9.30
C SER A 199 13.13 22.68 10.64
N PRO A 200 14.41 22.39 10.99
CA PRO A 200 14.75 21.69 12.22
C PRO A 200 14.54 22.60 13.44
N SER A 201 13.30 22.70 13.93
CA SER A 201 13.00 23.30 15.24
C SER A 201 12.84 22.20 16.29
N LYS A 202 13.14 22.51 17.56
CA LYS A 202 13.03 21.53 18.66
C LYS A 202 11.65 20.89 18.76
N ASP A 203 10.59 21.62 18.44
CA ASP A 203 9.20 21.14 18.53
C ASP A 203 8.73 20.30 17.34
N LEU A 204 9.36 20.44 16.16
CA LEU A 204 8.97 19.73 14.93
C LEU A 204 9.73 18.42 14.71
N ASN A 205 10.68 18.08 15.60
CA ASN A 205 11.45 16.85 15.46
C ASN A 205 10.52 15.60 15.62
N PRO A 206 10.47 14.67 14.65
CA PRO A 206 9.63 13.47 14.71
C PRO A 206 10.01 12.51 15.85
N VAL A 207 11.16 12.73 16.50
CA VAL A 207 11.71 11.87 17.56
C VAL A 207 11.65 12.53 18.94
N SER A 208 11.89 13.85 19.01
CA SER A 208 12.00 14.58 20.29
C SER A 208 11.14 15.84 20.38
N GLY A 209 10.36 16.14 19.33
CA GLY A 209 9.46 17.28 19.29
C GLY A 209 8.19 17.06 20.10
N SER A 210 7.27 18.03 20.02
CA SER A 210 6.04 18.02 20.81
C SER A 210 5.27 16.71 20.61
N LEU A 211 4.96 16.04 21.72
CA LEU A 211 4.20 14.80 21.72
C LEU A 211 2.87 14.96 20.98
N GLY A 212 2.21 16.11 21.11
CA GLY A 212 0.95 16.39 20.40
C GLY A 212 1.09 16.38 18.88
N LEU A 213 2.16 16.98 18.35
CA LEU A 213 2.43 16.98 16.91
C LEU A 213 2.78 15.58 16.41
N ARG A 214 3.60 14.83 17.17
CA ARG A 214 3.98 13.45 16.83
C ARG A 214 2.78 12.49 16.85
N ILE A 215 1.89 12.64 17.82
CA ILE A 215 0.67 11.82 17.90
C ILE A 215 -0.29 12.19 16.77
N GLY A 216 -0.60 13.48 16.61
CA GLY A 216 -1.64 13.93 15.69
C GLY A 216 -1.24 13.86 14.22
N LEU A 217 -0.06 14.37 13.85
CA LEU A 217 0.36 14.52 12.45
C LEU A 217 1.12 13.30 11.91
N SER A 218 1.63 12.46 12.80
CA SER A 218 2.38 11.26 12.40
C SER A 218 1.59 9.99 12.70
N PHE A 219 1.50 9.61 13.98
CA PHE A 219 0.92 8.32 14.38
C PHE A 219 -0.55 8.16 14.00
N LEU A 220 -1.38 9.18 14.24
CA LEU A 220 -2.82 9.13 14.01
C LEU A 220 -3.17 9.02 12.52
N MET A 221 -2.48 9.78 11.67
CA MET A 221 -2.70 9.75 10.21
C MET A 221 -2.39 8.38 9.62
N GLU A 222 -1.31 7.75 10.08
CA GLU A 222 -0.94 6.40 9.68
C GLU A 222 -1.92 5.36 10.22
N LEU A 223 -2.34 5.49 11.48
CA LEU A 223 -3.28 4.57 12.10
C LEU A 223 -4.64 4.58 11.39
N ILE A 224 -5.18 5.77 11.09
CA ILE A 224 -6.44 5.91 10.33
C ILE A 224 -6.33 5.22 8.97
N THR A 225 -5.19 5.40 8.29
CA THR A 225 -4.93 4.79 6.98
C THR A 225 -4.91 3.26 7.07
N VAL A 226 -4.18 2.69 8.04
CA VAL A 226 -4.07 1.24 8.21
C VAL A 226 -5.41 0.62 8.61
N ILE A 227 -6.16 1.26 9.53
CA ILE A 227 -7.50 0.80 9.90
C ILE A 227 -8.42 0.83 8.69
N GLY A 228 -8.42 1.92 7.91
CA GLY A 228 -9.23 2.05 6.69
C GLY A 228 -8.95 0.93 5.68
N PHE A 229 -7.68 0.65 5.39
CA PHE A 229 -7.32 -0.46 4.52
C PHE A 229 -7.68 -1.83 5.10
N THR A 230 -7.49 -2.03 6.41
CA THR A 230 -7.83 -3.29 7.06
C THR A 230 -9.34 -3.56 6.98
N LEU A 231 -10.17 -2.56 7.27
CA LEU A 231 -11.63 -2.68 7.20
C LEU A 231 -12.11 -2.98 5.79
N VAL A 232 -11.57 -2.28 4.79
CA VAL A 232 -11.94 -2.51 3.39
C VAL A 232 -11.40 -3.84 2.88
N GLY A 233 -10.19 -4.25 3.28
CA GLY A 233 -9.64 -5.57 2.98
C GLY A 233 -10.51 -6.70 3.55
N LEU A 234 -10.95 -6.57 4.81
CA LEU A 234 -11.93 -7.50 5.37
C LEU A 234 -13.24 -7.46 4.59
N ALA A 235 -13.80 -6.28 4.28
CA ALA A 235 -15.04 -6.17 3.52
C ALA A 235 -14.94 -6.75 2.08
N THR A 236 -13.72 -6.85 1.53
CA THR A 236 -13.46 -7.33 0.17
C THR A 236 -12.81 -8.72 0.12
N HIS A 237 -12.70 -9.42 1.26
CA HIS A 237 -12.06 -10.74 1.37
C HIS A 237 -12.64 -11.81 0.41
N GLY A 238 -13.86 -11.61 -0.10
CA GLY A 238 -14.58 -12.52 -0.99
C GLY A 238 -14.32 -12.28 -2.48
N ILE A 239 -13.58 -11.25 -2.86
CA ILE A 239 -13.48 -10.80 -4.27
C ILE A 239 -12.90 -11.88 -5.20
N ARG A 240 -11.94 -12.68 -4.71
CA ARG A 240 -11.35 -13.81 -5.45
C ARG A 240 -12.39 -14.89 -5.79
N ARG A 241 -13.33 -15.18 -4.88
CA ARG A 241 -14.37 -16.19 -5.11
C ARG A 241 -15.35 -15.75 -6.19
N GLN A 242 -15.49 -14.46 -6.45
CA GLN A 242 -16.39 -13.94 -7.48
C GLN A 242 -15.78 -13.99 -8.90
N VAL A 243 -14.45 -14.00 -9.01
CA VAL A 243 -13.75 -14.12 -10.31
C VAL A 243 -13.76 -15.54 -10.88
N GLN A 244 -13.77 -16.57 -10.03
CA GLN A 244 -13.78 -17.97 -10.46
C GLN A 244 -15.08 -18.47 -11.14
N PRO A 245 -16.31 -18.12 -10.69
CA PRO A 245 -17.54 -18.63 -11.30
C PRO A 245 -17.70 -18.21 -12.76
N SER A 246 -17.26 -17.00 -13.16
CA SER A 246 -17.37 -16.55 -14.55
C SER A 246 -16.53 -17.40 -15.52
N LYS A 247 -15.34 -17.87 -15.10
CA LYS A 247 -14.50 -18.76 -15.91
C LYS A 247 -15.12 -20.15 -16.06
N HIS A 248 -15.69 -20.70 -15.00
CA HIS A 248 -16.28 -22.03 -15.06
C HIS A 248 -17.58 -22.03 -15.88
N THR A 249 -18.45 -21.01 -15.71
CA THR A 249 -19.65 -20.84 -16.54
C THR A 249 -19.31 -20.62 -18.00
N ARG A 250 -18.28 -19.80 -18.32
CA ARG A 250 -17.83 -19.59 -19.69
C ARG A 250 -17.22 -20.86 -20.32
N MET A 251 -16.46 -21.65 -19.56
CA MET A 251 -15.95 -22.93 -20.06
C MET A 251 -17.08 -23.95 -20.27
N ARG A 252 -18.11 -23.96 -19.41
CA ARG A 252 -19.30 -24.80 -19.60
C ARG A 252 -20.08 -24.37 -20.84
N SER A 253 -20.28 -23.07 -21.07
CA SER A 253 -20.97 -22.59 -22.27
C SER A 253 -20.20 -22.92 -23.54
N LEU A 254 -18.87 -22.76 -23.54
CA LEU A 254 -18.02 -23.13 -24.67
C LEU A 254 -18.04 -24.64 -24.96
N ARG A 255 -18.02 -25.47 -23.91
CA ARG A 255 -18.17 -26.93 -24.06
C ARG A 255 -19.56 -27.31 -24.58
N ALA A 256 -20.61 -26.63 -24.14
CA ALA A 256 -21.97 -26.85 -24.63
C ALA A 256 -22.08 -26.50 -26.12
N THR A 257 -21.61 -25.32 -26.53
CA THR A 257 -21.59 -24.92 -27.95
C THR A 257 -20.74 -25.86 -28.80
N GLN A 258 -19.62 -26.36 -28.28
CA GLN A 258 -18.76 -27.28 -29.01
C GLN A 258 -19.41 -28.67 -29.16
N GLY A 259 -20.10 -29.16 -28.13
CA GLY A 259 -20.87 -30.39 -28.22
C GLY A 259 -22.03 -30.30 -29.22
N GLU A 260 -22.72 -29.15 -29.28
CA GLU A 260 -23.80 -28.90 -30.22
C GLU A 260 -23.31 -28.91 -31.68
N VAL A 261 -22.17 -28.28 -31.95
CA VAL A 261 -21.52 -28.30 -33.28
C VAL A 261 -21.11 -29.74 -33.68
N GLU A 262 -20.57 -30.54 -32.77
CA GLU A 262 -20.22 -31.93 -33.05
C GLU A 262 -21.43 -32.82 -33.33
N THR A 263 -22.56 -32.59 -32.64
CA THR A 263 -23.80 -33.34 -32.90
C THR A 263 -24.41 -33.03 -34.26
N VAL A 264 -24.39 -31.76 -34.68
CA VAL A 264 -24.87 -31.35 -36.01
C VAL A 264 -24.01 -31.96 -37.10
N LYS A 265 -22.67 -31.95 -36.94
CA LYS A 265 -21.75 -32.52 -37.92
C LYS A 265 -21.98 -34.02 -38.15
N ARG A 266 -22.18 -34.79 -37.08
CA ARG A 266 -22.48 -36.23 -37.17
C ARG A 266 -23.82 -36.53 -37.85
N GLY A 267 -24.86 -35.71 -37.61
CA GLY A 267 -26.16 -35.89 -38.26
C GLY A 267 -26.13 -35.62 -39.77
N VAL A 268 -25.26 -34.71 -40.22
CA VAL A 268 -25.05 -34.45 -41.65
C VAL A 268 -24.30 -35.61 -42.30
N GLU A 269 -23.25 -36.13 -41.66
CA GLU A 269 -22.50 -37.30 -42.18
C GLU A 269 -23.38 -38.55 -42.31
N SER A 270 -24.27 -38.81 -41.35
CA SER A 270 -25.20 -39.96 -41.40
C SER A 270 -26.37 -39.83 -42.38
N SER A 271 -26.61 -38.64 -42.94
CA SER A 271 -27.70 -38.41 -43.91
C SER A 271 -27.22 -38.49 -45.36
N VAL A 272 -25.90 -38.63 -45.57
CA VAL A 272 -25.24 -38.68 -46.89
C VAL A 272 -24.83 -40.11 -47.26
N GLU A 273 -24.86 -41.05 -46.30
CA GLU A 273 -24.79 -42.50 -46.53
C GLU A 273 -26.18 -43.11 -46.75
#